data_AF-A0AAN8X032-F1
#
_entry.id   AF-A0AAN8X032-F1
#
_cell.length_a   1.000
_cell.length_b   1.000
_cell.length_c   1.000
_cell.angle_alpha   90.00
_cell.angle_beta   90.00
_cell.angle_gamma   90.00
#
_symmetry.space_group_name_H-M   'P 1'
#
loop_
_entity.id
_entity.type
_entity.pdbx_description
1 polymer ?
#
loop_
_entity_poly.entity_id
_entity_poly.type
_entity_poly.pdbx_seq_one_letter_code
_entity_poly.pdbx_strand_id
1 'polypeptide(L)' 'QGYTMLGGGESSHTLGVIPSGVWWLYKALEDHKTNTGARFSVRISALQIAPGDVVTDLLAPYAQ' A
#
# COMPACT_ATOMS: atom_id res chain seq x y z
N GLN A 1 -13.82 9.43 -6.49
CA GLN A 1 -13.11 10.10 -5.37
C GLN A 1 -11.91 9.23 -5.00
N GLY A 2 -10.73 9.82 -4.79
CA GLY A 2 -9.49 9.06 -4.52
C GLY A 2 -8.24 9.50 -5.30
N TYR A 3 -8.32 10.55 -6.12
CA TYR A 3 -7.22 10.96 -7.00
C TYR A 3 -5.92 11.30 -6.23
N THR A 4 -5.98 11.96 -5.08
CA THR A 4 -4.75 12.22 -4.29
C THR A 4 -4.12 10.94 -3.74
N MET A 5 -4.94 9.97 -3.31
CA MET A 5 -4.45 8.74 -2.67
C MET A 5 -3.96 7.72 -3.69
N LEU A 6 -4.66 7.55 -4.81
CA LEU A 6 -4.32 6.56 -5.84
C LEU A 6 -3.62 7.17 -7.05
N GLY A 7 -3.98 8.39 -7.42
CA GLY A 7 -3.47 9.06 -8.61
C GLY A 7 -4.07 8.53 -9.90
N GLY A 8 -3.33 8.77 -10.99
CA GLY A 8 -3.52 8.18 -12.31
C GLY A 8 -2.31 7.34 -12.72
N GLY A 9 -2.53 6.29 -13.52
CA GLY A 9 -1.49 5.36 -13.98
C GLY A 9 -0.71 5.83 -15.22
N GLU A 10 -1.08 6.95 -15.82
CA GLU A 10 -0.53 7.41 -17.10
C GLU A 10 0.91 7.94 -16.98
N SER A 11 1.31 8.44 -15.81
CA SER A 11 2.64 9.04 -15.59
C SER A 11 3.10 8.90 -14.14
N SER A 12 4.41 8.93 -13.92
CA SER A 12 5.01 9.00 -12.58
C SER A 12 4.60 10.28 -11.83
N HIS A 13 4.33 11.37 -12.55
CA HIS A 13 3.87 12.63 -11.97
C HIS A 13 2.41 12.61 -11.53
N THR A 14 1.63 11.63 -12.01
CA THR A 14 0.22 11.47 -11.64
C THR A 14 0.01 10.43 -10.54
N LEU A 15 1.07 9.77 -10.06
CA LEU A 15 0.96 8.78 -9.00
C LEU A 15 0.45 9.39 -7.70
N GLY A 16 -0.47 8.68 -7.04
CA GLY A 16 -0.98 9.09 -5.75
C GLY A 16 -0.04 8.76 -4.60
N VAL A 17 -0.46 9.12 -3.39
CA VAL A 17 0.29 8.88 -2.15
C VAL A 17 0.56 7.39 -1.90
N ILE A 18 -0.43 6.52 -2.13
CA ILE A 18 -0.31 5.07 -1.88
C ILE A 18 0.75 4.42 -2.78
N PRO A 19 0.66 4.50 -4.13
CA PRO A 19 1.67 3.86 -4.99
C PRO A 19 3.07 4.48 -4.80
N SER A 20 3.16 5.79 -4.55
CA SER A 20 4.44 6.46 -4.28
C SER A 20 5.07 6.00 -2.96
N GLY A 21 4.27 5.88 -1.90
CA GLY A 21 4.72 5.41 -0.59
C GLY A 21 5.19 3.95 -0.61
N VAL A 22 4.46 3.09 -1.33
CA VAL A 22 4.87 1.68 -1.52
C VAL A 22 6.22 1.60 -2.24
N TRP A 23 6.43 2.39 -3.30
CA TRP A 23 7.71 2.41 -4.00
C TRP A 23 8.88 2.81 -3.08
N TRP A 24 8.72 3.87 -2.30
CA TRP A 24 9.75 4.31 -1.34
C TRP A 24 10.02 3.26 -0.27
N LEU A 25 8.97 2.61 0.25
CA LEU A 25 9.11 1.53 1.23
C LEU A 25 9.97 0.40 0.66
N TYR A 26 9.63 -0.12 -0.52
CA TYR A 26 10.39 -1.22 -1.12
C TYR A 26 11.82 -0.83 -1.47
N LYS A 27 12.04 0.41 -1.92
CA LYS A 27 13.40 0.94 -2.13
C LYS A 27 14.21 0.91 -0.82
N ALA A 28 13.65 1.44 0.27
CA ALA A 28 14.32 1.45 1.57
C ALA A 28 14.55 0.04 2.11
N LEU A 29 13.61 -0.89 1.90
CA LEU A 29 13.75 -2.28 2.30
C LEU A 29 14.89 -2.97 1.53
N GLU A 30 15.04 -2.72 0.23
CA GLU A 30 16.13 -3.31 -0.57
C GLU A 30 17.50 -2.74 -0.15
N ASP A 31 17.57 -1.43 0.08
CA ASP A 31 18.77 -0.76 0.59
C ASP A 31 19.17 -1.34 1.96
N HIS A 32 18.20 -1.57 2.84
CA HIS A 32 18.46 -2.13 4.16
C HIS A 32 18.79 -3.63 4.12
N LYS A 33 18.11 -4.41 3.26
CA LYS A 33 18.40 -5.85 3.05
C LYS A 33 19.85 -6.06 2.60
N THR A 34 20.33 -5.21 1.70
CA THR A 34 21.72 -5.25 1.21
C THR A 34 22.73 -5.03 2.34
N ASN A 35 22.40 -4.18 3.32
CA ASN A 35 23.31 -3.83 4.41
C ASN A 35 23.28 -4.81 5.59
N THR A 36 22.12 -5.39 5.93
CA THR A 36 21.97 -6.18 7.17
C THR A 36 21.66 -7.67 6.94
N GLY A 37 21.38 -8.08 5.70
CA GLY A 37 21.00 -9.46 5.37
C GLY A 37 19.67 -9.91 5.99
N ALA A 38 18.91 -8.98 6.58
CA ALA A 38 17.64 -9.25 7.24
C ALA A 38 16.53 -9.57 6.24
N ARG A 39 15.59 -10.43 6.64
CA ARG A 39 14.39 -10.76 5.86
C ARG A 39 13.22 -9.90 6.31
N PHE A 40 12.60 -9.22 5.36
CA PHE A 40 11.44 -8.37 5.61
C PHE A 40 10.15 -9.03 5.12
N SER A 41 9.08 -8.85 5.88
CA SER A 41 7.72 -9.24 5.48
C SER A 41 6.82 -8.02 5.58
N VAL A 42 6.12 -7.73 4.48
CA VAL A 42 5.17 -6.61 4.41
C VAL A 42 3.77 -7.20 4.41
N ARG A 43 2.89 -6.67 5.27
CA ARG A 43 1.48 -7.05 5.34
C ARG A 43 0.61 -5.85 5.00
N ILE A 44 -0.50 -6.11 4.31
CA ILE A 44 -1.44 -5.08 3.87
C ILE A 44 -2.82 -5.47 4.40
N SER A 45 -3.56 -4.47 4.86
CA SER A 45 -4.96 -4.60 5.26
C SER A 45 -5.74 -3.49 4.59
N ALA A 46 -6.93 -3.79 4.08
CA ALA A 46 -7.85 -2.78 3.54
C ALA A 46 -9.23 -3.00 4.14
N LEU A 47 -9.75 -1.97 4.80
CA LEU A 47 -11.01 -2.01 5.51
C LEU A 47 -11.90 -0.89 4.99
N GLN A 48 -13.20 -1.12 4.96
CA GLN A 48 -14.22 -0.09 4.76
C GLN A 48 -14.97 0.12 6.06
N ILE A 49 -15.22 1.40 6.40
CA ILE A 49 -16.07 1.78 7.53
C ILE A 49 -17.35 2.40 6.96
N ALA A 50 -18.48 1.83 7.34
CA ALA A 50 -19.80 2.35 7.00
C ALA A 50 -20.47 2.99 8.23
N PRO A 51 -21.54 3.79 8.06
CA PRO A 51 -22.29 4.36 9.18
C PRO A 51 -22.75 3.28 10.17
N GLY A 52 -22.71 3.60 11.47
CA GLY A 52 -23.04 2.64 12.53
C GLY A 52 -21.89 1.70 12.91
N ASP A 53 -20.64 2.14 12.70
CA ASP A 53 -19.40 1.44 13.08
C ASP A 53 -19.25 0.04 12.47
N VAL A 54 -19.89 -0.18 11.32
CA VAL A 54 -19.76 -1.43 10.57
C VAL A 54 -18.42 -1.41 9.83
N VAL A 55 -17.52 -2.32 10.21
CA VAL A 55 -16.21 -2.51 9.59
C VAL A 55 -16.23 -3.75 8.72
N THR A 56 -15.88 -3.58 7.43
CA THR A 56 -15.81 -4.66 6.45
C THR A 56 -14.38 -4.82 5.96
N ASP A 57 -13.83 -6.03 6.01
CA ASP A 57 -12.55 -6.34 5.39
C ASP A 57 -12.72 -6.50 3.88
N LEU A 58 -12.05 -5.62 3.13
CA LEU A 58 -12.07 -5.60 1.67
C LEU A 58 -11.11 -6.62 1.04
N LEU A 59 -10.12 -7.11 1.81
CA LEU A 59 -9.15 -8.10 1.34
C LEU A 59 -9.56 -9.54 1.65
N ALA A 60 -10.52 -9.75 2.56
CA ALA A 60 -10.99 -11.09 2.93
C ALA A 60 -11.36 -11.99 1.73
N PRO A 61 -12.02 -11.49 0.65
CA PRO A 61 -12.31 -12.32 -0.53
C PRO A 61 -11.07 -12.73 -1.35
N TYR A 62 -9.94 -12.08 -1.14
CA TYR A 62 -8.70 -12.27 -1.90
C TYR A 62 -7.63 -13.03 -1.11
N ALA A 63 -7.91 -13.41 0.13
CA ALA A 63 -7.05 -14.26 0.95
C ALA A 63 -7.23 -15.74 0.53
N GLN A 64 -6.56 -16.15 -0.55
CA GLN A 64 -6.40 -17.56 -0.92
C GLN A 64 -5.10 -18.14 -0.39
#